data_AF-A0A920QFR4-F1
#
_entry.id   AF-A0A920QFR4-F1
#
_cell.length_a   1.000
_cell.length_b   1.000
_cell.length_c   1.000
_cell.angle_alpha   90.00
_cell.angle_beta   90.00
_cell.angle_gamma   90.00
#
_symmetry.space_group_name_H-M   'P 1'
#
loop_
_entity.id
_entity.type
_entity.pdbx_description
1 polymer ?
#
loop_
_entity_poly.entity_id
_entity_poly.type
_entity_poly.pdbx_seq_one_letter_code
_entity_poly.pdbx_strand_id
1 'polypeptide(L)'
;MIEDIQQRSEELFQQCVSSFEKTLQLWKTAESLASETARKPILEQREKLVSDVVQTVEHMSRTLASVQGITNRSEGDIRLQRLRGELDQSMEVAKKVEQRVDSLLTGARVQNLSGINKP
;
A
#
# COMPACT_ATOMS: atom_id res chain seq x y z
N MET A 1 9.60 -20.12 -19.98
CA MET A 1 8.48 -19.37 -19.37
C MET A 1 8.74 -19.02 -17.91
N ILE A 2 8.91 -20.00 -17.00
CA ILE A 2 9.24 -19.69 -15.58
C ILE A 2 10.67 -19.12 -15.46
N GLU A 3 11.63 -19.67 -16.19
CA GLU A 3 13.00 -19.14 -16.24
C GLU A 3 13.04 -17.69 -16.77
N ASP A 4 12.25 -17.37 -17.81
CA ASP A 4 12.14 -16.00 -18.34
C ASP A 4 11.56 -15.02 -17.31
N ILE A 5 10.62 -15.48 -16.47
CA ILE A 5 10.00 -14.68 -15.41
C ILE A 5 11.00 -14.46 -14.26
N GLN A 6 11.78 -15.48 -13.91
CA GLN A 6 12.85 -15.37 -12.92
C GLN A 6 13.92 -14.38 -13.37
N GLN A 7 14.41 -14.51 -14.61
CA GLN A 7 15.40 -13.60 -15.16
C GLN A 7 14.91 -12.14 -15.19
N ARG A 8 13.70 -11.90 -15.67
CA ARG A 8 13.11 -10.55 -15.67
C ARG A 8 12.87 -10.01 -14.26
N SER A 9 12.55 -10.87 -13.30
CA SER A 9 12.38 -10.47 -11.90
C SER A 9 13.71 -10.08 -11.27
N GLU A 10 14.78 -10.80 -11.60
CA GLU A 10 16.14 -10.46 -11.17
C GLU A 10 16.58 -9.12 -11.78
N GLU A 11 16.36 -8.92 -13.08
CA GLU A 11 16.65 -7.63 -13.75
C GLU A 11 15.92 -6.47 -13.07
N LEU A 12 14.63 -6.61 -12.77
CA LEU A 12 13.86 -5.57 -12.07
C LEU A 12 14.34 -5.35 -10.64
N PHE A 13 14.71 -6.41 -9.93
CA PHE A 13 15.30 -6.31 -8.59
C PHE A 13 16.60 -5.50 -8.62
N GLN A 14 17.52 -5.82 -9.53
CA GLN A 14 18.77 -5.09 -9.70
C GLN A 14 18.52 -3.61 -10.05
N GLN A 15 17.54 -3.32 -10.91
CA GLN A 15 17.15 -1.93 -11.21
C GLN A 15 16.59 -1.19 -9.98
N CYS A 16 15.83 -1.86 -9.12
CA CYS A 16 15.37 -1.28 -7.85
C CYS A 16 16.54 -0.97 -6.92
N VAL A 17 17.51 -1.88 -6.80
CA VAL A 17 18.74 -1.67 -6.00
C VAL A 17 19.50 -0.46 -6.52
N SER A 18 19.80 -0.39 -7.82
CA SER A 18 20.48 0.77 -8.42
C SER A 18 19.70 2.07 -8.25
N SER A 19 18.37 2.02 -8.29
CA SER A 19 17.52 3.19 -8.05
C SER A 19 17.62 3.65 -6.59
N PHE A 20 17.65 2.73 -5.62
CA PHE A 20 17.88 3.08 -4.22
C PHE A 20 19.28 3.65 -3.97
N GLU A 21 20.32 3.10 -4.59
CA GLU A 21 21.68 3.69 -4.51
C GLU A 21 21.69 5.13 -5.02
N LYS A 22 20.96 5.40 -6.12
CA LYS A 22 20.79 6.76 -6.65
C LYS A 22 20.01 7.66 -5.69
N THR A 23 18.98 7.15 -5.00
CA THR A 23 18.26 7.92 -3.97
C THR A 23 19.17 8.33 -2.80
N LEU A 24 20.13 7.47 -2.43
CA LEU A 24 21.13 7.77 -1.42
C LEU A 24 22.11 8.85 -1.91
N GLN A 25 22.55 8.78 -3.16
CA GLN A 25 23.40 9.82 -3.76
C GLN A 25 22.68 11.17 -3.84
N LEU A 26 21.40 11.20 -4.20
CA LEU A 26 20.59 12.41 -4.22
C LEU A 26 20.45 13.00 -2.81
N TRP A 27 20.22 12.17 -1.80
CA TRP A 27 20.16 12.62 -0.41
C TRP A 27 21.49 13.24 0.05
N LYS A 28 22.63 12.58 -0.22
CA LYS A 28 23.96 13.12 0.10
C LYS A 28 24.24 14.43 -0.62
N THR A 29 23.81 14.54 -1.88
CA THR A 29 23.94 15.78 -2.65
C THR A 29 23.08 16.88 -2.04
N ALA A 30 21.84 16.60 -1.64
CA ALA A 30 21.00 17.59 -0.98
C ALA A 30 21.59 18.03 0.37
N GLU A 31 22.13 17.10 1.15
CA GLU A 31 22.77 17.40 2.45
C GLU A 31 23.96 18.36 2.30
N SER A 32 24.78 18.18 1.25
CA SER A 32 25.96 19.02 1.01
C SER A 32 25.64 20.44 0.50
N LEU A 33 24.43 20.67 0.00
CA LEU A 33 24.01 21.99 -0.45
C LEU A 33 23.61 22.87 0.73
N ALA A 34 24.02 24.14 0.75
CA ALA A 34 23.60 25.09 1.79
C ALA A 34 22.21 25.71 1.53
N SER A 35 21.80 25.81 0.26
CA SER A 35 20.56 26.48 -0.13
C SER A 35 19.37 25.53 -0.16
N GLU A 36 18.30 25.88 0.55
CA GLU A 36 17.03 25.16 0.51
C GLU A 36 16.40 25.13 -0.89
N THR A 37 16.52 26.22 -1.65
CA THR A 37 16.00 26.29 -3.02
C THR A 37 16.74 25.35 -3.97
N ALA A 38 18.02 25.07 -3.70
CA ALA A 38 18.81 24.10 -4.47
C ALA A 38 18.56 22.65 -4.01
N ARG A 39 18.25 22.44 -2.73
CA ARG A 39 17.90 21.13 -2.16
C ARG A 39 16.57 20.59 -2.68
N LYS A 40 15.56 21.45 -2.77
CA LYS A 40 14.18 21.08 -3.12
C LYS A 40 14.05 20.19 -4.37
N PRO A 41 14.58 20.57 -5.55
CA PRO A 41 14.44 19.73 -6.75
C PRO A 41 15.14 18.36 -6.63
N ILE A 42 16.22 18.27 -5.84
CA ILE A 42 16.95 17.01 -5.61
C ILE A 42 16.13 16.06 -4.73
N LEU A 43 15.49 16.60 -3.69
CA LEU A 43 14.62 15.83 -2.81
C LEU A 43 13.34 15.38 -3.54
N GLU A 44 12.74 16.24 -4.37
CA GLU A 44 11.60 15.87 -5.23
C GLU A 44 11.98 14.75 -6.22
N GLN A 45 13.16 14.83 -6.84
CA GLN A 45 13.67 13.77 -7.70
C GLN A 45 13.88 12.46 -6.94
N ARG A 46 14.37 12.54 -5.70
CA ARG A 46 14.51 11.38 -4.81
C ARG A 46 13.17 10.73 -4.52
N GLU A 47 12.16 11.51 -4.15
CA GLU A 47 10.81 10.97 -3.87
C GLU A 47 10.18 10.31 -5.09
N LYS A 48 10.38 10.90 -6.28
CA LYS A 48 9.92 10.30 -7.53
C LYS A 48 10.55 8.91 -7.74
N LEU A 49 11.87 8.79 -7.59
CA LEU A 49 12.56 7.51 -7.74
C LEU A 49 12.09 6.47 -6.71
N VAL A 50 11.84 6.88 -5.47
CA VAL A 50 11.29 5.97 -4.44
C VAL A 50 9.88 5.49 -4.85
N SER A 51 9.03 6.40 -5.34
CA SER A 51 7.69 6.06 -5.83
C SER A 51 7.72 5.07 -6.99
N ASP A 52 8.63 5.29 -7.96
CA ASP A 52 8.80 4.41 -9.12
C ASP A 52 9.22 2.99 -8.68
N VAL A 53 10.10 2.86 -7.67
CA VAL A 53 10.49 1.56 -7.11
C VAL A 53 9.31 0.87 -6.42
N VAL A 54 8.53 1.59 -5.60
CA VAL A 54 7.34 1.03 -4.94
C VAL A 54 6.36 0.49 -5.98
N GLN A 55 6.05 1.28 -7.00
CA GLN A 55 5.14 0.87 -8.07
C GLN A 55 5.65 -0.36 -8.83
N THR A 56 6.97 -0.43 -9.05
CA THR A 56 7.62 -1.58 -9.72
C THR A 56 7.47 -2.84 -8.88
N VAL A 57 7.75 -2.78 -7.58
CA VAL A 57 7.61 -3.93 -6.66
C VAL A 57 6.16 -4.39 -6.58
N GLU A 58 5.20 -3.47 -6.49
CA GLU A 58 3.78 -3.81 -6.52
C GLU A 58 3.37 -4.49 -7.82
N HIS A 59 3.84 -3.98 -8.95
CA HIS A 59 3.57 -4.59 -10.25
C HIS A 59 4.16 -6.00 -10.33
N MET A 60 5.40 -6.20 -9.89
CA MET A 60 6.03 -7.52 -9.85
C MET A 60 5.23 -8.50 -8.98
N SER A 61 4.77 -8.06 -7.81
CA SER A 61 3.94 -8.88 -6.93
C SER A 61 2.64 -9.32 -7.61
N ARG A 62 1.97 -8.42 -8.35
CA ARG A 62 0.75 -8.74 -9.10
C ARG A 62 1.03 -9.70 -10.26
N THR A 63 2.12 -9.49 -10.99
CA THR A 63 2.54 -10.35 -12.10
C THR A 63 2.86 -11.77 -11.60
N LEU A 64 3.62 -11.89 -10.51
CA LEU A 64 3.98 -13.19 -9.94
C LEU A 64 2.76 -13.92 -9.39
N ALA A 65 1.85 -13.22 -8.69
CA ALA A 65 0.59 -13.79 -8.23
C ALA A 65 -0.27 -14.28 -9.41
N SER A 66 -0.27 -13.56 -10.54
CA SER A 66 -0.99 -13.97 -11.75
C SER A 66 -0.38 -15.23 -12.37
N VAL A 67 0.96 -15.33 -12.43
CA VAL A 67 1.68 -16.52 -12.91
C VAL A 67 1.41 -17.72 -11.99
N GLN A 68 1.52 -17.56 -10.67
CA GLN A 68 1.22 -18.61 -9.69
C GLN A 68 -0.25 -19.03 -9.71
N GLY A 69 -1.17 -18.08 -9.91
CA GLY A 69 -2.60 -18.34 -10.08
C GLY A 69 -2.92 -19.09 -11.37
N ILE A 70 -2.14 -18.88 -12.45
CA ILE A 70 -2.23 -19.66 -13.69
C ILE A 70 -1.70 -21.09 -13.47
N THR A 71 -0.62 -21.27 -12.70
CA THR A 71 -0.03 -22.60 -12.43
C THR A 71 -0.79 -23.41 -11.37
N ASN A 72 -1.56 -22.77 -10.47
CA ASN A 72 -2.30 -23.41 -9.37
C ASN A 72 -3.78 -23.71 -9.69
N ARG A 73 -4.22 -23.64 -10.96
CA ARG A 73 -5.60 -23.91 -11.40
C ARG A 73 -6.02 -25.39 -11.33
N SER A 74 -5.86 -26.08 -10.20
CA SER A 74 -6.58 -27.36 -10.02
C SER A 74 -7.35 -27.53 -8.72
N GLU A 75 -7.05 -26.84 -7.61
CA GLU A 75 -7.85 -27.04 -6.38
C GLU A 75 -7.67 -25.97 -5.29
N GLY A 76 -6.46 -25.42 -5.14
CA GLY A 76 -6.13 -24.47 -4.08
C GLY A 76 -6.79 -23.09 -4.23
N ASP A 77 -6.99 -22.62 -5.46
CA ASP A 77 -7.46 -21.26 -5.75
C ASP A 77 -8.94 -21.07 -5.39
N ILE A 78 -9.78 -22.10 -5.54
CA ILE A 78 -11.20 -22.06 -5.15
C ILE A 78 -11.35 -21.95 -3.63
N ARG A 79 -10.53 -22.70 -2.88
CA ARG A 79 -10.58 -22.68 -1.41
C ARG A 79 -10.01 -21.38 -0.84
N LEU A 80 -8.97 -20.82 -1.45
CA LEU A 80 -8.39 -19.55 -1.04
C LEU A 80 -9.31 -18.36 -1.37
N GLN A 81 -9.92 -18.35 -2.55
CA GLN A 81 -10.93 -17.34 -2.92
C GLN A 81 -12.15 -17.41 -1.99
N ARG A 82 -12.59 -18.62 -1.62
CA ARG A 82 -13.66 -18.82 -0.65
C ARG A 82 -13.30 -18.27 0.74
N LEU A 83 -12.12 -18.61 1.26
CA LEU A 83 -11.67 -18.12 2.57
C LEU A 83 -11.47 -16.60 2.58
N ARG A 84 -10.99 -16.02 1.47
CA ARG A 84 -10.88 -14.55 1.33
C ARG A 84 -12.26 -13.89 1.31
N GLY A 85 -13.22 -14.46 0.59
CA GLY A 85 -14.62 -13.98 0.60
C GLY A 85 -15.27 -14.06 1.98
N GLU A 86 -15.03 -15.15 2.73
CA GLU A 86 -15.52 -15.33 4.10
C GLU A 86 -14.87 -14.33 5.09
N LEU A 87 -13.59 -13.99 4.89
CA LEU A 87 -12.88 -12.99 5.69
C LEU A 87 -13.36 -11.57 5.40
N ASP A 88 -13.51 -11.20 4.12
CA ASP A 88 -14.02 -9.89 3.71
C ASP A 88 -15.44 -9.66 4.23
N GLN A 89 -16.29 -10.70 4.20
CA GLN A 89 -17.62 -10.64 4.79
C GLN A 89 -17.58 -10.43 6.31
N SER A 90 -16.65 -11.09 7.00
CA SER A 90 -16.48 -10.95 8.46
C SER A 90 -15.98 -9.54 8.83
N MET A 91 -15.07 -8.98 8.04
CA MET A 91 -14.60 -7.60 8.21
C MET A 91 -15.70 -6.56 7.96
N GLU A 92 -16.53 -6.77 6.94
CA GLU A 92 -17.66 -5.88 6.65
C GLU A 92 -18.72 -5.90 7.77
N VAL A 93 -18.95 -7.07 8.38
CA VAL A 93 -19.81 -7.20 9.56
C VAL A 93 -19.19 -6.46 10.75
N ALA A 94 -17.89 -6.64 11.01
CA ALA A 94 -17.20 -5.94 12.09
C ALA A 94 -17.27 -4.42 11.91
N LYS A 95 -17.03 -3.92 10.70
CA LYS A 95 -17.13 -2.50 10.35
C LYS A 95 -18.54 -1.95 10.53
N LYS A 96 -19.58 -2.69 10.15
CA LYS A 96 -20.98 -2.30 10.37
C LYS A 96 -21.36 -2.29 11.85
N VAL A 97 -20.81 -3.22 12.64
CA VAL A 97 -21.00 -3.25 14.09
C VAL A 97 -20.33 -2.03 14.73
N GLU A 98 -19.09 -1.71 14.36
CA GLU A 98 -18.39 -0.50 14.81
C GLU A 98 -19.18 0.77 14.48
N GLN A 99 -19.68 0.90 13.24
CA GLN A 99 -20.50 2.05 12.84
C GLN A 99 -21.83 2.14 13.60
N ARG A 100 -22.45 1.01 13.94
CA ARG A 100 -23.66 0.98 14.78
C ARG A 100 -23.35 1.36 16.23
N VAL A 101 -22.23 0.88 16.79
CA VAL A 101 -21.80 1.26 18.14
C VAL A 101 -21.47 2.74 18.21
N ASP A 102 -20.75 3.26 17.21
CA ASP A 102 -20.36 4.66 17.14
C ASP A 102 -21.57 5.60 16.95
N SER A 103 -22.56 5.21 16.14
CA SER A 103 -23.82 5.95 16.00
C SER A 103 -24.69 5.91 17.26
N LEU A 104 -24.68 4.81 18.03
CA LEU A 104 -25.36 4.72 19.32
C LEU A 104 -24.67 5.58 20.40
N LEU A 105 -23.35 5.60 20.44
CA LEU A 105 -22.56 6.44 21.35
C LEU A 105 -22.68 7.92 21.00
N THR A 106 -22.69 8.25 19.71
CA THR A 106 -22.89 9.62 19.23
C THR A 106 -24.34 10.09 19.44
N GLY A 107 -25.33 9.22 19.21
CA GLY A 107 -26.74 9.49 19.49
C GLY A 107 -27.03 9.71 20.98
N ALA A 108 -26.39 8.94 21.87
CA ALA A 108 -26.48 9.12 23.32
C ALA A 108 -25.87 10.46 23.79
N ARG A 109 -24.88 11.00 23.06
CA ARG A 109 -24.27 12.30 23.37
C ARG A 109 -25.16 13.48 22.96
N VAL A 110 -26.00 13.33 21.92
CA VAL A 110 -26.93 14.38 21.46
C VAL A 110 -28.16 14.51 22.37
N GLN A 111 -28.63 13.41 22.97
CA GLN A 111 -29.77 13.45 23.91
C GLN A 111 -29.45 14.13 25.25
N ASN A 112 -28.17 14.17 25.66
CA ASN A 112 -27.75 14.82 26.92
C ASN A 112 -27.55 16.34 26.79
N LEU A 113 -27.52 16.90 25.57
CA LEU A 113 -27.33 18.34 25.35
C LEU A 113 -28.63 19.10 25.05
N SER A 114 -29.73 18.39 24.75
CA SER A 114 -31.04 18.99 24.51
C SER A 114 -31.85 19.31 25.79
N GLY A 115 -31.33 18.96 26.97
CA GLY A 115 -31.98 19.20 28.26
C GLY A 115 -31.60 20.50 28.98
N ILE A 116 -30.64 21.29 28.48
CA ILE A 116 -30.05 22.42 29.24
C ILE A 116 -30.49 23.79 28.71
N ASN A 117 -31.44 23.87 27.76
CA ASN A 117 -31.95 25.18 27.34
C ASN A 117 -33.49 25.23 27.32
N LYS A 118 -34.06 25.74 28.41
CA LYS A 118 -35.35 26.42 28.40
C LYS A 118 -35.23 27.67 29.28
N PRO A 119 -35.86 28.79 28.87
CA PRO A 119 -35.75 30.10 29.53
C PRO A 119 -36.40 30.13 30.91
#